data_AF-A0A4W5NXR9-F1
#
_entry.id   AF-A0A4W5NXR9-F1
#
_cell.length_a   1.000
_cell.length_b   1.000
_cell.length_c   1.000
_cell.angle_alpha   90.00
_cell.angle_beta   90.00
_cell.angle_gamma   90.00
#
_symmetry.space_group_name_H-M   'P 1'
#
loop_
_entity.id
_entity.type
_entity.pdbx_description
1 polymer ?
#
loop_
_entity_poly.entity_id
_entity_poly.type
_entity_poly.pdbx_seq_one_letter_code
_entity_poly.pdbx_strand_id
1 'polypeptide(L)'
;MVTGVRHNEQPGDLEAGEGAHVTSSMFPSNLKVYYTDTKVTTCQYNSAWACVMLMCSQLSDCVCFVCRNFYYITMLRDPVSRYLSEWKHVQRGATWKTALHMCDGRSPTQDELPTCYSGDDWSGVTLTEFMDCPSNLANNRQVRMLADLSLVGCYNLLSMNESERNHILLGSAMNNLKNMAFYGLTEFQRKTQYLFERTFSLRFIAAFTQINSTRAANVDLSEAVRRRIEELNYLDVQLYEYAKDLFLQRFQYTRQREEASLPERQVGGGGGGDELATTTEDYTSQVARW
;
A
#
# COMPACT_ATOMS: atom_id res chain seq x y z
N MET A 1 -3.96 0.43 0.20
CA MET A 1 -4.21 1.79 0.72
C MET A 1 -2.86 2.49 0.67
N VAL A 2 -2.66 3.42 -0.27
CA VAL A 2 -1.40 4.17 -0.39
C VAL A 2 -1.50 5.31 0.61
N THR A 3 -0.64 5.32 1.63
CA THR A 3 -0.61 6.37 2.64
C THR A 3 0.61 7.23 2.40
N GLY A 4 0.41 8.49 2.02
CA GLY A 4 1.50 9.47 1.93
C GLY A 4 1.81 10.03 3.31
N VAL A 5 3.09 10.00 3.71
CA VAL A 5 3.56 10.67 4.93
C VAL A 5 3.94 12.11 4.57
N ARG A 6 3.26 13.11 5.15
CA ARG A 6 3.59 14.54 5.02
C ARG A 6 4.52 14.97 6.14
N HIS A 7 5.51 15.80 5.83
CA HIS A 7 6.29 16.57 6.80
C HIS A 7 5.95 18.06 6.61
N ASN A 8 5.25 18.64 7.60
CA ASN A 8 5.05 20.07 7.95
C ASN A 8 3.57 20.43 8.23
N GLU A 9 3.23 20.71 9.50
CA GLU A 9 2.25 21.71 10.04
C GLU A 9 2.02 21.51 11.58
N GLN A 10 1.78 22.59 12.36
CA GLN A 10 1.65 22.61 13.86
C GLN A 10 0.24 22.98 14.36
N PRO A 11 -0.01 23.06 15.69
CA PRO A 11 -1.04 22.30 16.36
C PRO A 11 -2.31 23.12 16.58
N GLY A 12 -3.44 22.62 16.10
CA GLY A 12 -4.76 23.03 16.56
C GLY A 12 -5.48 21.81 17.09
N ASP A 13 -6.09 21.95 18.26
CA ASP A 13 -6.98 20.94 18.83
C ASP A 13 -8.09 20.61 17.82
N LEU A 14 -7.96 19.48 17.14
CA LEU A 14 -9.04 18.90 16.36
C LEU A 14 -9.78 17.93 17.27
N GLU A 15 -10.86 18.44 17.86
CA GLU A 15 -11.95 17.61 18.35
C GLU A 15 -12.37 16.63 17.25
N ALA A 16 -12.56 15.38 17.66
CA ALA A 16 -13.05 14.31 16.80
C ALA A 16 -14.43 14.69 16.26
N GLY A 17 -14.49 15.14 15.01
CA GLY A 17 -15.73 15.19 14.25
C GLY A 17 -16.26 13.76 14.09
N GLU A 18 -17.44 13.51 14.67
CA GLU A 18 -18.16 12.24 14.61
C GLU A 18 -18.33 11.79 13.15
N GLY A 19 -17.62 10.73 12.78
CA GLY A 19 -17.62 10.20 11.43
C GLY A 19 -16.97 8.83 11.36
N ALA A 20 -17.78 7.78 11.58
CA ALA A 20 -17.47 6.36 11.43
C ALA A 20 -16.33 5.82 12.31
N HIS A 21 -16.71 5.32 13.49
CA HIS A 21 -15.94 4.35 14.26
C HIS A 21 -15.62 3.11 13.39
N VAL A 22 -14.45 3.10 12.76
CA VAL A 22 -13.86 1.90 12.17
C VAL A 22 -12.76 1.44 13.10
N THR A 23 -13.01 0.38 13.86
CA THR A 23 -11.96 -0.36 14.57
C THR A 23 -11.07 -1.09 13.56
N SER A 24 -10.18 -0.36 12.90
CA SER A 24 -9.10 -0.91 12.08
C SER A 24 -7.91 -1.19 13.00
N SER A 25 -7.84 -2.41 13.53
CA SER A 25 -6.79 -2.86 14.46
C SER A 25 -5.44 -3.12 13.77
N MET A 26 -5.01 -2.27 12.84
CA MET A 26 -3.79 -2.52 12.03
C MET A 26 -2.70 -1.45 12.16
N PHE A 27 -2.86 -0.47 13.05
CA PHE A 27 -1.79 0.43 13.49
C PHE A 27 -1.97 0.73 14.98
N PRO A 28 -0.91 0.77 15.81
CA PRO A 28 -1.03 1.25 17.18
C PRO A 28 -1.48 2.72 17.19
N SER A 29 -2.53 3.00 17.94
CA SER A 29 -3.31 4.24 17.99
C SER A 29 -2.59 5.47 18.57
N ASN A 30 -1.25 5.51 18.62
CA ASN A 30 -0.49 6.56 19.33
C ASN A 30 0.71 7.09 18.55
N LEU A 31 0.50 7.58 17.33
CA LEU A 31 1.51 8.37 16.62
C LEU A 31 1.28 9.87 16.91
N LYS A 32 2.05 10.45 17.84
CA LYS A 32 2.10 11.91 18.06
C LYS A 32 3.42 12.46 17.53
N VAL A 33 3.34 13.41 16.60
CA VAL A 33 4.47 14.09 15.95
C VAL A 33 4.20 15.60 16.03
N TYR A 34 5.18 16.41 16.47
CA TYR A 34 5.03 17.85 16.71
C TYR A 34 5.84 18.69 15.70
N TYR A 35 5.31 19.75 15.04
CA TYR A 35 6.07 20.61 14.08
C TYR A 35 5.52 22.01 13.75
N THR A 36 6.23 23.12 14.00
CA THR A 36 5.88 24.58 13.84
C THR A 36 5.34 25.06 12.47
N ASP A 37 4.42 26.04 12.51
CA ASP A 37 3.42 26.44 11.51
C ASP A 37 3.91 27.48 10.47
N THR A 38 3.45 27.41 9.21
CA THR A 38 3.49 28.54 8.22
C THR A 38 2.49 28.33 7.07
N LYS A 39 1.60 29.32 6.89
CA LYS A 39 0.42 29.33 5.99
C LYS A 39 0.76 29.25 4.49
N VAL A 40 -0.08 28.53 3.72
CA VAL A 40 0.00 28.38 2.24
C VAL A 40 -1.27 28.94 1.57
N THR A 41 -1.10 29.73 0.50
CA THR A 41 -2.18 30.12 -0.44
C THR A 41 -1.91 29.45 -1.80
N THR A 42 -2.90 28.76 -2.38
CA THR A 42 -2.77 27.93 -3.59
C THR A 42 -3.20 28.64 -4.88
N CYS A 43 -2.52 28.35 -5.99
CA CYS A 43 -2.96 28.70 -7.35
C CYS A 43 -2.91 27.43 -8.24
N GLN A 44 -3.99 27.14 -8.96
CA GLN A 44 -4.09 26.04 -9.93
C GLN A 44 -3.65 26.49 -11.32
N TYR A 45 -2.76 25.74 -11.99
CA TYR A 45 -2.93 25.44 -13.41
C TYR A 45 -2.17 24.18 -13.86
N ASN A 46 -2.72 23.57 -14.91
CA ASN A 46 -2.47 22.23 -15.45
C ASN A 46 -1.01 21.93 -15.81
N SER A 47 -0.42 20.96 -15.09
CA SER A 47 0.50 19.91 -15.55
C SER A 47 1.29 19.43 -14.33
N ALA A 48 0.95 18.25 -13.79
CA ALA A 48 1.66 17.34 -12.85
C ALA A 48 2.78 17.83 -11.87
N TRP A 49 2.93 19.13 -11.62
CA TRP A 49 3.98 19.76 -10.83
C TRP A 49 3.32 20.87 -10.01
N ALA A 50 3.20 20.67 -8.69
CA ALA A 50 2.78 21.74 -7.80
C ALA A 50 3.97 22.70 -7.61
N CYS A 51 4.04 23.72 -8.45
CA CYS A 51 5.06 24.77 -8.42
C CYS A 51 4.51 25.98 -7.63
N VAL A 52 5.25 26.48 -6.63
CA VAL A 52 4.90 27.70 -5.89
C VAL A 52 5.74 28.87 -6.42
N MET A 53 5.03 29.78 -7.13
CA MET A 53 5.36 31.13 -7.64
C MET A 53 6.61 31.40 -8.50
N LEU A 54 6.32 32.04 -9.64
CA LEU A 54 7.19 32.65 -10.65
C LEU A 54 7.87 33.93 -10.15
N MET A 55 9.19 34.00 -10.29
CA MET A 55 9.90 35.22 -10.70
C MET A 55 10.80 34.80 -11.86
N CYS A 56 10.31 34.94 -13.09
CA CYS A 56 11.07 34.61 -14.29
C CYS A 56 11.79 35.87 -14.76
N SER A 57 13.09 36.01 -14.47
CA SER A 57 13.86 37.18 -14.91
C SER A 57 14.46 37.04 -16.30
N GLN A 58 14.47 35.84 -16.92
CA GLN A 58 14.68 35.60 -18.36
C GLN A 58 14.66 34.09 -18.68
N LEU A 59 14.43 33.77 -19.96
CA LEU A 59 14.04 32.50 -20.59
C LEU A 59 14.97 31.27 -20.44
N SER A 60 15.87 31.18 -19.44
CA SER A 60 16.83 30.05 -19.41
C SER A 60 17.18 29.46 -18.05
N ASP A 61 16.75 30.04 -16.93
CA ASP A 61 17.07 29.48 -15.61
C ASP A 61 15.85 29.51 -14.67
N CYS A 62 15.00 28.48 -14.79
CA CYS A 62 13.99 28.19 -13.76
C CYS A 62 14.64 27.43 -12.61
N VAL A 63 14.97 28.12 -11.52
CA VAL A 63 15.44 27.49 -10.27
C VAL A 63 14.22 27.09 -9.43
N CYS A 64 13.99 25.79 -9.24
CA CYS A 64 12.93 25.25 -8.35
C CYS A 64 13.29 25.59 -6.88
N PHE A 65 12.68 26.62 -6.30
CA PHE A 65 13.07 27.09 -4.96
C PHE A 65 12.54 26.20 -3.81
N VAL A 66 11.56 25.33 -4.04
CA VAL A 66 11.13 24.28 -3.09
C VAL A 66 10.56 23.08 -3.86
N CYS A 67 11.44 22.20 -4.35
CA CYS A 67 11.00 20.91 -4.86
C CYS A 67 10.63 20.01 -3.66
N ARG A 68 9.32 19.83 -3.40
CA ARG A 68 8.83 18.97 -2.32
C ARG A 68 9.01 17.50 -2.70
N ASN A 69 9.73 16.74 -1.87
CA ASN A 69 9.89 15.31 -2.06
C ASN A 69 8.69 14.55 -1.49
N PHE A 70 8.01 13.77 -2.32
CA PHE A 70 6.92 12.90 -1.89
C PHE A 70 7.38 11.44 -1.92
N TYR A 71 7.37 10.80 -0.75
CA TYR A 71 7.75 9.39 -0.60
C TYR A 71 6.47 8.54 -0.50
N TYR A 72 6.13 7.88 -1.61
CA TYR A 72 5.00 6.97 -1.64
C TYR A 72 5.35 5.65 -0.95
N ILE A 73 4.44 5.19 -0.10
CA ILE A 73 4.52 3.88 0.55
C ILE A 73 3.20 3.13 0.46
N THR A 74 3.25 1.80 0.48
CA THR A 74 2.06 0.94 0.45
C THR A 74 2.28 -0.39 1.17
N MET A 75 1.20 -1.15 1.36
CA MET A 75 1.21 -2.51 1.89
C MET A 75 0.46 -3.43 0.92
N LEU A 76 1.05 -4.58 0.61
CA LEU A 76 0.43 -5.64 -0.19
C LEU A 76 0.12 -6.88 0.65
N ARG A 77 -0.82 -7.66 0.15
CA ARG A 77 -1.26 -8.91 0.77
C ARG A 77 -1.51 -9.96 -0.31
N ASP A 78 -1.28 -11.22 0.05
CA ASP A 78 -1.66 -12.38 -0.74
C ASP A 78 -3.06 -12.19 -1.34
N PRO A 79 -3.22 -12.28 -2.68
CA PRO A 79 -4.47 -11.91 -3.36
C PRO A 79 -5.69 -12.67 -2.86
N VAL A 80 -5.57 -13.97 -2.61
CA VAL A 80 -6.67 -14.80 -2.11
C VAL A 80 -7.10 -14.35 -0.71
N SER A 81 -6.13 -14.23 0.20
CA SER A 81 -6.37 -13.75 1.57
C SER A 81 -6.95 -12.33 1.61
N ARG A 82 -6.46 -11.45 0.72
CA ARG A 82 -6.95 -10.08 0.57
C ARG A 82 -8.38 -10.06 0.05
N TYR A 83 -8.69 -10.83 -0.98
CA TYR A 83 -10.01 -10.91 -1.60
C TYR A 83 -11.06 -11.40 -0.60
N LEU A 84 -10.77 -12.47 0.14
CA LEU A 84 -11.66 -13.00 1.18
C LEU A 84 -11.86 -12.02 2.34
N SER A 85 -10.79 -11.32 2.73
CA SER A 85 -10.87 -10.29 3.76
C SER A 85 -11.78 -9.15 3.34
N GLU A 86 -11.75 -8.77 2.06
CA GLU A 86 -12.64 -7.76 1.48
C GLU A 86 -14.07 -8.27 1.41
N TRP A 87 -14.32 -9.47 0.89
CA TRP A 87 -15.63 -10.10 0.88
C TRP A 87 -16.26 -10.09 2.28
N LYS A 88 -15.53 -10.53 3.31
CA LYS A 88 -16.04 -10.51 4.69
C LYS A 88 -16.32 -9.09 5.19
N HIS A 89 -15.61 -8.08 4.71
CA HIS A 89 -15.87 -6.68 5.08
C HIS A 89 -17.14 -6.18 4.39
N VAL A 90 -17.30 -6.46 3.10
CA VAL A 90 -18.48 -6.12 2.30
C VAL A 90 -19.74 -6.80 2.84
N GLN A 91 -19.63 -8.09 3.20
CA GLN A 91 -20.70 -8.84 3.86
C GLN A 91 -21.22 -8.17 5.14
N ARG A 92 -20.41 -7.33 5.79
CA ARG A 92 -20.77 -6.56 7.00
C ARG A 92 -21.13 -5.09 6.71
N GLY A 93 -21.37 -4.73 5.45
CA GLY A 93 -21.86 -3.41 5.03
C GLY A 93 -20.80 -2.45 4.46
N ALA A 94 -19.56 -2.89 4.23
CA ALA A 94 -18.58 -2.02 3.58
C ALA A 94 -18.85 -1.88 2.08
N THR A 95 -18.88 -0.65 1.58
CA THR A 95 -19.07 -0.35 0.14
C THR A 95 -17.97 0.52 -0.44
N TRP A 96 -17.36 1.40 0.37
CA TRP A 96 -16.48 2.48 -0.09
C TRP A 96 -17.10 3.35 -1.21
N LYS A 97 -18.44 3.48 -1.23
CA LYS A 97 -19.19 4.15 -2.30
C LYS A 97 -18.87 5.64 -2.48
N THR A 98 -18.21 6.27 -1.51
CA THR A 98 -17.75 7.67 -1.57
C THR A 98 -16.37 7.82 -2.23
N ALA A 99 -15.75 6.73 -2.68
CA ALA A 99 -14.49 6.79 -3.41
C ALA A 99 -14.68 7.49 -4.76
N LEU A 100 -13.89 8.54 -5.01
CA LEU A 100 -14.05 9.39 -6.19
C LEU A 100 -13.63 8.73 -7.50
N HIS A 101 -12.70 7.75 -7.45
CA HIS A 101 -12.16 7.08 -8.63
C HIS A 101 -11.63 8.05 -9.71
N MET A 102 -11.00 9.15 -9.29
CA MET A 102 -10.51 10.18 -10.21
C MET A 102 -9.47 9.62 -11.18
N CYS A 103 -9.70 9.83 -12.47
CA CYS A 103 -8.77 9.53 -13.55
C CYS A 103 -8.99 10.56 -14.66
N ASP A 104 -7.91 11.08 -15.25
CA ASP A 104 -7.93 12.16 -16.26
C ASP A 104 -8.82 13.36 -15.88
N GLY A 105 -8.82 13.72 -14.58
CA GLY A 105 -9.52 14.89 -14.07
C GLY A 105 -11.03 14.73 -13.86
N ARG A 106 -11.60 13.53 -14.02
CA ARG A 106 -13.02 13.25 -13.75
C ARG A 106 -13.26 11.96 -12.98
N SER A 107 -14.44 11.85 -12.37
CA SER A 107 -14.97 10.58 -11.85
C SER A 107 -15.63 9.76 -12.96
N PRO A 108 -15.62 8.42 -12.86
CA PRO A 108 -16.30 7.53 -13.79
C PRO A 108 -17.83 7.66 -13.65
N THR A 109 -18.54 7.39 -14.74
CA THR A 109 -20.00 7.29 -14.72
C THR A 109 -20.46 5.92 -14.19
N GLN A 110 -21.76 5.79 -13.88
CA GLN A 110 -22.35 4.51 -13.49
C GLN A 110 -22.29 3.47 -14.63
N ASP A 111 -22.25 3.91 -15.88
CA ASP A 111 -22.09 3.03 -17.04
C ASP A 111 -20.66 2.48 -17.15
N GLU A 112 -19.66 3.29 -16.78
CA GLU A 112 -18.23 2.88 -16.76
C GLU A 112 -17.90 2.02 -15.53
N LEU A 113 -18.54 2.28 -14.38
CA LEU A 113 -18.38 1.52 -13.14
C LEU A 113 -19.75 1.17 -12.52
N PRO A 114 -20.42 0.12 -13.01
CA PRO A 114 -21.70 -0.31 -12.44
C PRO A 114 -21.52 -0.98 -11.07
N THR A 115 -22.46 -0.71 -10.16
CA THR A 115 -22.48 -1.29 -8.81
C THR A 115 -22.92 -2.76 -8.84
N CYS A 116 -22.30 -3.60 -8.00
CA CYS A 116 -22.68 -5.01 -7.84
C CYS A 116 -23.92 -5.26 -6.97
N TYR A 117 -24.44 -4.22 -6.32
CA TYR A 117 -25.54 -4.31 -5.39
C TYR A 117 -26.62 -3.28 -5.71
N SER A 118 -27.82 -3.55 -5.22
CA SER A 118 -28.96 -2.64 -5.28
C SER A 118 -29.21 -2.05 -3.89
N GLY A 119 -29.56 -0.76 -3.81
CA GLY A 119 -29.81 -0.08 -2.54
C GLY A 119 -28.54 0.48 -1.89
N ASP A 120 -28.47 0.44 -0.56
CA ASP A 120 -27.46 1.18 0.21
C ASP A 120 -26.10 0.47 0.32
N ASP A 121 -26.10 -0.86 0.40
CA ASP A 121 -24.91 -1.69 0.56
C ASP A 121 -25.08 -3.12 0.00
N TRP A 122 -24.03 -3.93 0.16
CA TRP A 122 -24.00 -5.34 -0.23
C TRP A 122 -23.88 -6.27 0.99
N SER A 123 -24.56 -5.91 2.08
CA SER A 123 -24.58 -6.70 3.30
C SER A 123 -25.19 -8.09 3.09
N GLY A 124 -24.67 -9.09 3.81
CA GLY A 124 -25.15 -10.47 3.70
C GLY A 124 -24.69 -11.24 2.45
N VAL A 125 -24.02 -10.61 1.49
CA VAL A 125 -23.57 -11.26 0.25
C VAL A 125 -22.79 -12.56 0.49
N THR A 126 -23.14 -13.60 -0.26
CA THR A 126 -22.42 -14.88 -0.25
C THR A 126 -21.11 -14.78 -1.02
N LEU A 127 -20.17 -15.71 -0.79
CA LEU A 127 -18.90 -15.70 -1.55
C LEU A 127 -19.14 -15.91 -3.04
N THR A 128 -20.11 -16.75 -3.41
CA THR A 128 -20.47 -17.03 -4.80
C THR A 128 -20.98 -15.77 -5.50
N GLU A 129 -21.99 -15.09 -4.95
CA GLU A 129 -22.51 -13.83 -5.50
C GLU A 129 -21.43 -12.74 -5.60
N PHE A 130 -20.52 -12.71 -4.61
CA PHE A 130 -19.40 -11.78 -4.63
C PHE A 130 -18.43 -12.04 -5.79
N MET A 131 -18.16 -13.31 -6.09
CA MET A 131 -17.30 -13.73 -7.22
C MET A 131 -17.98 -13.57 -8.58
N ASP A 132 -19.31 -13.69 -8.63
CA ASP A 132 -20.08 -13.69 -9.88
C ASP A 132 -20.32 -12.29 -10.45
N CYS A 133 -20.16 -11.22 -9.66
CA CYS A 133 -20.28 -9.85 -10.17
C CYS A 133 -19.07 -9.46 -11.06
N PRO A 134 -19.26 -9.18 -12.36
CA PRO A 134 -18.15 -8.83 -13.26
C PRO A 134 -17.49 -7.48 -12.93
N SER A 135 -18.26 -6.51 -12.45
CA SER A 135 -17.78 -5.16 -12.09
C SER A 135 -17.24 -5.06 -10.66
N ASN A 136 -17.03 -6.19 -9.97
CA ASN A 136 -16.55 -6.18 -8.60
C ASN A 136 -15.13 -5.57 -8.52
N LEU A 137 -15.03 -4.42 -7.88
CA LEU A 137 -13.77 -3.70 -7.64
C LEU A 137 -12.81 -4.48 -6.73
N ALA A 138 -13.22 -5.57 -6.10
CA ALA A 138 -12.31 -6.50 -5.44
C ALA A 138 -11.39 -7.21 -6.43
N ASN A 139 -11.84 -7.46 -7.68
CA ASN A 139 -11.04 -8.15 -8.69
C ASN A 139 -9.83 -7.28 -9.08
N ASN A 140 -8.63 -7.87 -9.03
CA ASN A 140 -7.36 -7.23 -9.37
C ASN A 140 -7.16 -5.84 -8.72
N ARG A 141 -7.59 -5.69 -7.45
CA ARG A 141 -7.60 -4.42 -6.74
C ARG A 141 -6.18 -3.86 -6.58
N GLN A 142 -5.19 -4.68 -6.25
CA GLN A 142 -3.83 -4.18 -6.00
C GLN A 142 -3.22 -3.62 -7.28
N VAL A 143 -3.32 -4.34 -8.40
CA VAL A 143 -2.86 -3.87 -9.71
C VAL A 143 -3.59 -2.59 -10.11
N ARG A 144 -4.93 -2.58 -10.06
CA ARG A 144 -5.73 -1.41 -10.47
C ARG A 144 -5.42 -0.17 -9.62
N MET A 145 -5.12 -0.33 -8.33
CA MET A 145 -4.82 0.81 -7.44
C MET A 145 -3.36 1.27 -7.49
N LEU A 146 -2.47 0.53 -8.12
CA LEU A 146 -1.04 0.88 -8.27
C LEU A 146 -0.68 1.30 -9.68
N ALA A 147 -1.41 0.82 -10.68
CA ALA A 147 -1.23 1.21 -12.08
C ALA A 147 -1.67 2.66 -12.32
N ASP A 148 -1.05 3.27 -13.32
CA ASP A 148 -1.58 4.47 -13.95
C ASP A 148 -2.72 4.06 -14.90
N LEU A 149 -3.96 4.41 -14.53
CA LEU A 149 -5.15 4.06 -15.29
C LEU A 149 -5.33 4.91 -16.55
N SER A 150 -4.67 6.07 -16.67
CA SER A 150 -4.74 6.90 -17.87
C SER A 150 -4.19 6.16 -19.10
N LEU A 151 -3.20 5.28 -18.89
CA LEU A 151 -2.60 4.43 -19.93
C LEU A 151 -3.59 3.48 -20.61
N VAL A 152 -4.73 3.20 -19.96
CA VAL A 152 -5.75 2.28 -20.46
C VAL A 152 -7.11 2.94 -20.69
N GLY A 153 -7.15 4.27 -20.82
CA GLY A 153 -8.40 5.00 -20.96
C GLY A 153 -9.28 4.95 -19.70
N CYS A 154 -8.65 4.96 -18.52
CA CYS A 154 -9.30 4.95 -17.21
C CYS A 154 -10.23 3.74 -17.00
N TYR A 155 -11.52 4.02 -16.83
CA TYR A 155 -12.57 3.02 -16.59
C TYR A 155 -13.36 2.68 -17.86
N ASN A 156 -13.01 3.27 -19.01
CA ASN A 156 -13.62 2.91 -20.28
C ASN A 156 -13.03 1.60 -20.79
N LEU A 157 -13.74 0.49 -20.56
CA LEU A 157 -13.33 -0.85 -21.00
C LEU A 157 -13.35 -1.05 -22.52
N LEU A 158 -14.00 -0.15 -23.28
CA LEU A 158 -14.11 -0.24 -24.74
C LEU A 158 -12.92 0.41 -25.46
N SER A 159 -12.03 1.08 -24.74
CA SER A 159 -10.90 1.80 -25.31
C SER A 159 -9.85 0.88 -25.96
N MET A 160 -9.74 -0.35 -25.48
CA MET A 160 -8.73 -1.32 -25.92
C MET A 160 -9.13 -2.75 -25.55
N ASN A 161 -8.46 -3.72 -26.16
CA ASN A 161 -8.67 -5.13 -25.89
C ASN A 161 -8.25 -5.49 -24.46
N GLU A 162 -8.96 -6.42 -23.82
CA GLU A 162 -8.70 -6.82 -22.44
C GLU A 162 -7.28 -7.36 -22.23
N SER A 163 -6.76 -8.17 -23.16
CA SER A 163 -5.40 -8.74 -23.05
C SER A 163 -4.32 -7.64 -23.04
N GLU A 164 -4.44 -6.67 -23.94
CA GLU A 164 -3.52 -5.52 -24.03
C GLU A 164 -3.64 -4.64 -22.79
N ARG A 165 -4.87 -4.34 -22.38
CA ARG A 165 -5.17 -3.59 -21.16
C ARG A 165 -4.52 -4.21 -19.94
N ASN A 166 -4.67 -5.52 -19.78
CA ASN A 166 -4.20 -6.24 -18.62
C ASN A 166 -2.66 -6.32 -18.59
N HIS A 167 -2.00 -6.41 -19.75
CA HIS A 167 -0.55 -6.31 -19.86
C HIS A 167 -0.03 -4.92 -19.44
N ILE A 168 -0.66 -3.85 -19.93
CA ILE A 168 -0.29 -2.46 -19.58
C ILE A 168 -0.48 -2.20 -18.08
N LEU A 169 -1.62 -2.62 -17.51
CA LEU A 169 -1.91 -2.46 -16.09
C LEU A 169 -0.88 -3.16 -15.20
N LEU A 170 -0.53 -4.41 -15.52
CA LEU A 170 0.45 -5.17 -14.74
C LEU A 170 1.84 -4.52 -14.81
N GLY A 171 2.30 -4.16 -16.01
CA GLY A 171 3.58 -3.50 -16.21
C GLY A 171 3.67 -2.16 -15.47
N SER A 172 2.60 -1.35 -15.55
CA SER A 172 2.48 -0.07 -14.83
C SER A 172 2.51 -0.26 -13.31
N ALA A 173 1.74 -1.20 -12.77
CA ALA A 173 1.70 -1.49 -11.35
C ALA A 173 3.06 -1.98 -10.81
N MET A 174 3.74 -2.89 -11.54
CA MET A 174 5.08 -3.35 -11.16
C MET A 174 6.10 -2.21 -11.16
N ASN A 175 6.10 -1.37 -12.20
CA ASN A 175 6.99 -0.22 -12.29
C ASN A 175 6.74 0.79 -11.16
N ASN A 176 5.49 1.15 -10.91
CA ASN A 176 5.12 2.09 -9.86
C ASN A 176 5.49 1.55 -8.48
N LEU A 177 5.17 0.29 -8.19
CA LEU A 177 5.53 -0.36 -6.92
C LEU A 177 7.04 -0.41 -6.71
N LYS A 178 7.82 -0.76 -7.75
CA LYS A 178 9.28 -0.79 -7.69
C LYS A 178 9.86 0.58 -7.36
N ASN A 179 9.29 1.65 -7.93
CA ASN A 179 9.77 3.02 -7.77
C ASN A 179 9.24 3.73 -6.51
N MET A 180 8.33 3.13 -5.76
CA MET A 180 7.95 3.62 -4.44
C MET A 180 9.15 3.60 -3.48
N ALA A 181 9.16 4.56 -2.54
CA ALA A 181 10.19 4.64 -1.52
C ALA A 181 10.25 3.36 -0.69
N PHE A 182 9.08 2.82 -0.33
CA PHE A 182 8.97 1.59 0.44
C PHE A 182 7.63 0.89 0.18
N TYR A 183 7.61 -0.44 0.25
CA TYR A 183 6.37 -1.19 0.43
C TYR A 183 6.61 -2.38 1.35
N GLY A 184 5.56 -2.77 2.06
CA GLY A 184 5.58 -3.94 2.95
C GLY A 184 4.62 -5.04 2.50
N LEU A 185 4.81 -6.23 3.08
CA LEU A 185 3.97 -7.40 2.85
C LEU A 185 3.34 -7.84 4.16
N THR A 186 2.02 -8.04 4.18
CA THR A 186 1.29 -8.35 5.41
C THR A 186 1.70 -9.67 6.06
N GLU A 187 2.22 -10.62 5.26
CA GLU A 187 2.73 -11.92 5.75
C GLU A 187 4.13 -11.82 6.40
N PHE A 188 4.82 -10.68 6.27
CA PHE A 188 6.17 -10.47 6.79
C PHE A 188 6.27 -9.19 7.64
N GLN A 189 5.51 -9.10 8.73
CA GLN A 189 5.43 -7.88 9.56
C GLN A 189 6.81 -7.44 10.11
N ARG A 190 7.62 -8.38 10.60
CA ARG A 190 8.97 -8.08 11.13
C ARG A 190 9.95 -7.62 10.06
N LYS A 191 9.94 -8.26 8.89
CA LYS A 191 10.79 -7.83 7.75
C LYS A 191 10.33 -6.48 7.19
N THR A 192 9.02 -6.24 7.18
CA THR A 192 8.41 -4.95 6.81
C THR A 192 8.89 -3.85 7.75
N GLN A 193 8.81 -4.07 9.07
CA GLN A 193 9.36 -3.16 10.07
C GLN A 193 10.85 -2.90 9.81
N TYR A 194 11.65 -3.96 9.66
CA TYR A 194 13.09 -3.86 9.43
C TYR A 194 13.41 -2.96 8.23
N LEU A 195 12.81 -3.23 7.08
CA LEU A 195 13.08 -2.46 5.86
C LEU A 195 12.58 -1.02 5.95
N PHE A 196 11.42 -0.77 6.58
CA PHE A 196 10.91 0.59 6.77
C PHE A 196 11.89 1.44 7.60
N GLU A 197 12.36 0.89 8.72
CA GLU A 197 13.32 1.54 9.61
C GLU A 197 14.60 1.94 8.86
N ARG A 198 15.13 1.07 8.00
CA ARG A 198 16.36 1.36 7.23
C ARG A 198 16.11 2.32 6.07
N THR A 199 14.96 2.21 5.41
CA THR A 199 14.63 3.07 4.27
C THR A 199 14.56 4.54 4.68
N PHE A 200 13.97 4.82 5.84
CA PHE A 200 13.76 6.19 6.32
C PHE A 200 14.68 6.58 7.47
N SER A 201 15.61 5.71 7.88
CA SER A 201 16.47 5.92 9.07
C SER A 201 15.66 6.24 10.33
N LEU A 202 14.57 5.50 10.53
CA LEU A 202 13.66 5.62 11.68
C LEU A 202 13.69 4.34 12.53
N ARG A 203 13.11 4.41 13.74
CA ARG A 203 12.90 3.24 14.61
C ARG A 203 11.49 3.26 15.16
N PHE A 204 10.82 2.11 15.14
CA PHE A 204 9.55 1.97 15.84
C PHE A 204 9.80 1.70 17.33
N ILE A 205 8.93 2.26 18.19
CA ILE A 205 9.01 2.06 19.64
C ILE A 205 8.69 0.60 20.01
N ALA A 206 7.68 0.03 19.34
CA ALA A 206 7.24 -1.33 19.57
C ALA A 206 7.53 -2.21 18.34
N ALA A 207 7.96 -3.44 18.61
CA ALA A 207 8.10 -4.48 17.60
C ALA A 207 6.75 -4.83 16.97
N PHE A 208 6.72 -4.96 15.65
CA PHE A 208 5.55 -5.44 14.94
C PHE A 208 5.32 -6.93 15.26
N THR A 209 4.07 -7.31 15.51
CA THR A 209 3.69 -8.69 15.80
C THR A 209 2.99 -9.31 14.59
N GLN A 210 3.33 -10.57 14.27
CA GLN A 210 2.68 -11.29 13.19
C GLN A 210 1.36 -11.87 13.70
N ILE A 211 0.24 -11.39 13.17
CA ILE A 211 -1.10 -11.90 13.50
C ILE A 211 -1.65 -12.64 12.29
N ASN A 212 -1.46 -13.96 12.26
CA ASN A 212 -1.89 -14.82 11.15
C ASN A 212 -3.35 -15.28 11.28
N SER A 213 -3.94 -15.21 12.48
CA SER A 213 -5.35 -15.53 12.75
C SER A 213 -6.29 -14.42 12.26
N THR A 214 -6.29 -14.19 10.95
CA THR A 214 -7.14 -13.18 10.32
C THR A 214 -8.51 -13.77 9.96
N ARG A 215 -9.51 -12.90 9.79
CA ARG A 215 -10.85 -13.32 9.33
C ARG A 215 -10.85 -14.08 8.00
N ALA A 216 -9.82 -13.89 7.17
CA ALA A 216 -9.62 -14.65 5.93
C ALA A 216 -9.03 -16.05 6.19
N ALA A 217 -8.15 -16.20 7.19
CA ALA A 217 -7.57 -17.49 7.56
C ALA A 217 -8.59 -18.45 8.19
N ASN A 218 -9.70 -17.93 8.72
CA ASN A 218 -10.78 -18.72 9.30
C ASN A 218 -11.83 -19.20 8.27
N VAL A 219 -11.63 -18.92 6.98
CA VAL A 219 -12.51 -19.41 5.92
C VAL A 219 -11.94 -20.72 5.42
N ASP A 220 -12.67 -21.82 5.63
CA ASP A 220 -12.35 -23.09 4.99
C ASP A 220 -12.70 -23.00 3.51
N LEU A 221 -11.72 -23.23 2.64
CA LEU A 221 -11.85 -23.07 1.20
C LEU A 221 -11.54 -24.39 0.53
N SER A 222 -12.48 -24.85 -0.30
CA SER A 222 -12.16 -25.90 -1.25
C SER A 222 -11.12 -25.40 -2.26
N GLU A 223 -10.29 -26.32 -2.73
CA GLU A 223 -9.26 -26.04 -3.75
C GLU A 223 -9.86 -25.42 -5.03
N ALA A 224 -11.07 -25.84 -5.41
CA ALA A 224 -11.79 -25.28 -6.55
C ALA A 224 -12.15 -23.79 -6.34
N VAL A 225 -12.61 -23.41 -5.15
CA VAL A 225 -12.94 -22.01 -4.83
C VAL A 225 -11.67 -21.16 -4.76
N ARG A 226 -10.58 -21.70 -4.20
CA ARG A 226 -9.28 -21.01 -4.19
C ARG A 226 -8.82 -20.67 -5.60
N ARG A 227 -8.79 -21.66 -6.51
CA ARG A 227 -8.40 -21.46 -7.92
C ARG A 227 -9.29 -20.43 -8.61
N ARG A 228 -10.60 -20.47 -8.35
CA ARG A 228 -11.53 -19.49 -8.92
C ARG A 228 -11.20 -18.05 -8.47
N ILE A 229 -10.84 -17.86 -7.20
CA ILE A 229 -10.41 -16.55 -6.68
C ILE A 229 -9.08 -16.12 -7.31
N GLU A 230 -8.14 -17.05 -7.50
CA GLU A 230 -6.86 -16.79 -8.17
C GLU A 230 -7.09 -16.36 -9.63
N GLU A 231 -7.99 -17.01 -10.36
CA GLU A 231 -8.39 -16.61 -11.73
C GLU A 231 -8.98 -15.20 -11.78
N LEU A 232 -9.89 -14.87 -10.86
CA LEU A 232 -10.49 -13.52 -10.77
C LEU A 232 -9.45 -12.45 -10.40
N ASN A 233 -8.35 -12.84 -9.76
CA ASN A 233 -7.29 -11.96 -9.28
C ASN A 233 -5.93 -12.26 -9.95
N TYR A 234 -5.94 -12.78 -11.18
CA TYR A 234 -4.72 -13.32 -11.80
C TYR A 234 -3.63 -12.26 -12.06
N LEU A 235 -4.00 -10.98 -12.22
CA LEU A 235 -3.02 -9.88 -12.30
C LEU A 235 -2.44 -9.57 -10.92
N ASP A 236 -3.29 -9.57 -9.89
CA ASP A 236 -2.84 -9.42 -8.50
C ASP A 236 -1.92 -10.57 -8.08
N VAL A 237 -2.15 -11.80 -8.55
CA VAL A 237 -1.26 -12.96 -8.33
C VAL A 237 0.13 -12.70 -8.91
N GLN A 238 0.21 -12.34 -10.20
CA GLN A 238 1.48 -12.02 -10.86
C GLN A 238 2.20 -10.83 -10.21
N LEU A 239 1.46 -9.77 -9.85
CA LEU A 239 2.02 -8.63 -9.14
C LEU A 239 2.56 -9.04 -7.76
N TYR A 240 1.84 -9.88 -7.03
CA TYR A 240 2.22 -10.30 -5.69
C TYR A 240 3.47 -11.18 -5.70
N GLU A 241 3.58 -12.12 -6.65
CA GLU A 241 4.78 -12.94 -6.84
C GLU A 241 6.01 -12.07 -7.11
N TYR A 242 5.88 -11.13 -8.06
CA TYR A 242 6.93 -10.14 -8.34
C TYR A 242 7.29 -9.31 -7.10
N ALA A 243 6.29 -8.78 -6.40
CA ALA A 243 6.48 -7.93 -5.23
C ALA A 243 7.15 -8.70 -4.08
N LYS A 244 6.81 -9.97 -3.90
CA LYS A 244 7.37 -10.86 -2.89
C LYS A 244 8.84 -11.16 -3.15
N ASP A 245 9.18 -11.52 -4.38
CA ASP A 245 10.58 -11.74 -4.77
C ASP A 245 11.42 -10.48 -4.57
N LEU A 246 10.99 -9.34 -5.12
CA LEU A 246 11.71 -8.06 -4.97
C LEU A 246 11.83 -7.63 -3.49
N PHE A 247 10.80 -7.86 -2.67
CA PHE A 247 10.82 -7.53 -1.25
C PHE A 247 11.86 -8.35 -0.49
N LEU A 248 11.91 -9.66 -0.74
CA LEU A 248 12.86 -10.56 -0.10
C LEU A 248 14.30 -10.27 -0.55
N GLN A 249 14.51 -9.93 -1.82
CA GLN A 249 15.81 -9.47 -2.32
C GLN A 249 16.25 -8.15 -1.64
N ARG A 250 15.36 -7.16 -1.52
CA ARG A 250 15.63 -5.90 -0.80
C ARG A 250 16.00 -6.15 0.67
N PHE A 251 15.30 -7.07 1.33
CA PHE A 251 15.59 -7.47 2.70
C PHE A 251 16.99 -8.10 2.82
N GLN A 252 17.31 -9.08 1.97
CA GLN A 252 18.61 -9.75 1.97
C GLN A 252 19.75 -8.77 1.68
N TYR A 253 19.61 -7.94 0.65
CA TYR A 253 20.61 -6.93 0.28
C TYR A 253 20.88 -5.94 1.42
N THR A 254 19.83 -5.43 2.06
CA THR A 254 19.95 -4.47 3.16
C THR A 254 20.63 -5.11 4.37
N ARG A 255 20.29 -6.37 4.68
CA ARG A 255 20.95 -7.14 5.74
C ARG A 255 22.43 -7.39 5.49
N GLN A 256 22.79 -7.87 4.30
CA GLN A 256 24.19 -8.16 3.94
C GLN A 256 25.05 -6.90 4.02
N ARG A 257 24.51 -5.74 3.62
CA ARG A 257 25.20 -4.46 3.75
C ARG A 257 25.39 -4.03 5.20
N GLU A 258 24.38 -4.25 6.06
CA GLU A 258 24.49 -3.96 7.49
C GLU A 258 25.55 -4.86 8.13
N GLU A 259 25.53 -6.17 7.85
CA GLU A 259 26.51 -7.15 8.35
C GLU A 259 27.94 -6.85 7.89
N ALA A 260 28.15 -6.49 6.62
CA ALA A 260 29.46 -6.11 6.09
C ALA A 260 29.98 -4.76 6.64
N SER A 261 29.08 -3.90 7.13
CA SER A 261 29.45 -2.62 7.74
C SER A 261 29.75 -2.71 9.24
N LEU A 262 29.52 -3.86 9.86
CA LEU A 262 29.91 -4.10 11.24
C LEU A 262 31.44 -4.36 11.28
N PRO A 263 32.22 -3.56 12.01
CA PRO A 263 33.65 -3.83 12.15
C PRO A 263 33.85 -5.20 12.82
N GLU A 264 34.85 -5.96 12.36
CA GLU A 264 35.31 -7.19 13.00
C GLU A 264 35.49 -6.92 14.50
N ARG A 265 34.55 -7.36 15.34
CA ARG A 265 34.79 -7.42 16.78
C ARG A 265 35.94 -8.40 16.94
N GLN A 266 37.10 -7.87 17.28
CA GLN A 266 38.27 -8.63 17.66
C GLN A 266 37.83 -9.74 18.63
N VAL A 267 38.06 -10.98 18.22
CA VAL A 267 37.99 -12.14 19.09
C VAL A 267 39.15 -12.00 20.08
N GLY A 268 38.89 -11.32 21.19
CA GLY A 268 39.82 -11.08 22.28
C GLY A 268 39.04 -10.98 23.58
N GLY A 269 39.20 -11.97 24.46
CA GLY A 269 38.31 -12.24 25.59
C GLY A 269 38.24 -11.20 26.70
N GLY A 270 37.23 -11.35 27.55
CA GLY A 270 37.11 -10.66 28.84
C GLY A 270 35.67 -10.26 29.13
N GLY A 271 35.08 -10.86 30.17
CA GLY A 271 33.67 -10.73 30.53
C GLY A 271 33.20 -9.35 30.98
N GLY A 272 31.89 -9.17 30.95
CA GLY A 272 31.17 -8.00 31.48
C GLY A 272 29.90 -7.77 30.67
N GLY A 273 28.77 -8.27 31.17
CA GLY A 273 27.46 -8.00 30.56
C GLY A 273 27.05 -6.54 30.78
N ASP A 274 26.51 -5.91 29.74
CA ASP A 274 25.31 -5.08 29.86
C ASP A 274 24.66 -4.77 28.50
N GLU A 275 23.34 -4.99 28.48
CA GLU A 275 22.25 -4.42 27.67
C GLU A 275 22.54 -3.59 26.39
N LEU A 276 23.15 -4.17 25.36
CA LEU A 276 23.02 -3.63 23.99
C LEU A 276 23.11 -4.69 22.89
N ALA A 277 22.47 -5.84 23.09
CA ALA A 277 22.50 -6.96 22.14
C ALA A 277 21.11 -7.51 21.75
N THR A 278 20.01 -6.93 22.23
CA THR A 278 18.68 -7.57 22.17
C THR A 278 17.81 -7.21 20.96
N THR A 279 18.24 -6.41 19.98
CA THR A 279 17.33 -5.98 18.88
C THR A 279 17.60 -6.59 17.50
N THR A 280 18.68 -7.35 17.32
CA THR A 280 19.08 -7.92 16.01
C THR A 280 18.69 -9.38 15.79
N GLU A 281 18.32 -10.13 16.84
CA GLU A 281 18.25 -11.59 16.78
C GLU A 281 16.94 -12.22 16.26
N ASP A 282 15.89 -11.46 15.92
CA ASP A 282 14.58 -12.08 15.64
C ASP A 282 13.90 -11.60 14.33
N TYR A 283 14.68 -11.43 13.26
CA TYR A 283 14.14 -11.21 11.90
C TYR A 283 14.21 -12.47 11.01
N THR A 284 14.95 -13.48 11.45
CA THR A 284 15.23 -14.75 10.76
C THR A 284 14.20 -15.85 11.07
N SER A 285 13.43 -15.74 12.15
CA SER A 285 12.52 -16.79 12.65
C SER A 285 11.27 -17.05 11.79
N GLN A 286 11.04 -16.26 10.73
CA GLN A 286 9.88 -16.42 9.86
C GLN A 286 10.30 -16.92 8.46
N VAL A 287 10.54 -18.22 8.37
CA VAL A 287 10.40 -19.01 7.14
C VAL A 287 9.11 -19.81 7.31
N ALA A 288 7.97 -19.22 6.94
CA ALA A 288 6.74 -19.99 6.84
C ALA A 288 6.86 -20.88 5.59
N ARG A 289 6.96 -22.20 5.80
CA ARG A 289 6.58 -23.18 4.78
C ARG A 289 5.07 -23.08 4.62
N TRP A 290 4.64 -22.77 3.41
CA TRP A 290 3.25 -22.82 2.97
C TRP A 290 2.94 -24.25 2.51
#